data_AF-A0A7X7F582-F1
#
_entry.id   AF-A0A7X7F582-F1
#
_cell.length_a   1.000
_cell.length_b   1.000
_cell.length_c   1.000
_cell.angle_alpha   90.00
_cell.angle_beta   90.00
_cell.angle_gamma   90.00
#
_symmetry.space_group_name_H-M   'P 1'
#
loop_
_entity.id
_entity.type
_entity.pdbx_description
1 polymer ?
#
loop_
_entity_poly.entity_id
_entity_poly.type
_entity_poly.pdbx_seq_one_letter_code
_entity_poly.pdbx_strand_id
1 'polypeptide(L)'
;MKPSLDTSTMPVSPRRPTDRCYQQCIMADCAATFSLEEMLPACPKCGNLLDVLYDWDRLSPPTTLSAFERKWAERSNPACLSGVWRFHDLLPFAPVDQCVTIGEGQTLLHCSDGVGRFVGMKPGCLFLQYEGMNPSGSFKDNGMTAAFTHARRIGATRAACASTGNTSASLALYCSVTGFMKAVIFVGSGKIAMGKLSQALDYGALTLQIAGDFDDAMSRVRQISREMGIYLVNSVNPFR
;
A
#
# COMPACT_ATOMS: atom_id res chain seq x y z
N MET A 1 3.82 35.17 -22.06
CA MET A 1 4.00 33.88 -22.79
C MET A 1 4.36 32.82 -21.77
N LYS A 2 3.43 31.93 -21.42
CA LYS A 2 3.75 30.74 -20.62
C LYS A 2 4.45 29.74 -21.55
N PRO A 3 5.61 29.17 -21.20
CA PRO A 3 6.18 28.11 -22.01
C PRO A 3 5.25 26.90 -21.92
N SER A 4 4.81 26.40 -23.08
CA SER A 4 4.20 25.10 -23.20
C SER A 4 5.24 24.04 -22.83
N LEU A 5 5.13 23.51 -21.62
CA LEU A 5 5.90 22.34 -21.19
C LEU A 5 5.37 21.13 -21.96
N ASP A 6 6.15 20.71 -22.93
CA ASP A 6 5.99 19.46 -23.66
C ASP A 6 6.02 18.30 -22.66
N THR A 7 4.85 17.74 -22.38
CA THR A 7 4.67 16.54 -21.55
C THR A 7 5.07 15.32 -22.38
N SER A 8 6.37 15.11 -22.56
CA SER A 8 6.89 13.83 -23.05
C SER A 8 6.57 12.76 -22.02
N THR A 9 5.39 12.15 -22.14
CA THR A 9 4.95 10.99 -21.36
C THR A 9 5.94 9.86 -21.61
N MET A 10 6.64 9.41 -20.56
CA MET A 10 7.35 8.13 -20.65
C MET A 10 6.36 7.06 -21.12
N PRO A 11 6.77 6.19 -22.06
CA PRO A 11 5.87 5.19 -22.63
C PRO A 11 5.46 4.20 -21.53
N VAL A 12 4.19 4.28 -21.12
CA VAL A 12 3.62 3.36 -20.12
C VAL A 12 3.50 1.98 -20.74
N SER A 13 4.00 0.97 -20.03
CA SER A 13 4.01 -0.41 -20.54
C SER A 13 2.59 -1.02 -20.52
N PRO A 14 2.01 -1.38 -21.69
CA PRO A 14 0.70 -2.03 -21.73
C PRO A 14 0.75 -3.43 -21.10
N ARG A 15 -0.40 -3.93 -20.64
CA ARG A 15 -0.54 -5.31 -20.19
C ARG A 15 -0.07 -6.28 -21.28
N ARG A 16 0.76 -7.27 -20.94
CA ARG A 16 1.10 -8.38 -21.85
C ARG A 16 0.01 -9.45 -21.78
N PRO A 17 -0.32 -10.14 -22.90
CA PRO A 17 -1.28 -11.25 -22.87
C PRO A 17 -0.92 -12.36 -21.86
N THR A 18 0.37 -12.55 -21.60
CA THR A 18 0.86 -13.55 -20.64
C THR A 18 0.61 -13.16 -19.18
N ASP A 19 0.41 -11.87 -18.88
CA ASP A 19 0.25 -11.37 -17.52
C ASP A 19 -1.08 -11.85 -16.91
N ARG A 20 -0.97 -12.52 -15.76
CA ARG A 20 -2.12 -12.98 -14.95
C ARG A 20 -2.60 -11.94 -13.94
N CYS A 21 -1.82 -10.88 -13.72
CA CYS A 21 -2.11 -9.78 -12.81
C CYS A 21 -1.74 -8.47 -13.53
N TYR A 22 -2.60 -7.46 -13.45
CA TYR A 22 -2.44 -6.22 -14.23
C TYR A 22 -3.16 -5.05 -13.54
N GLN A 23 -2.75 -3.83 -13.85
CA GLN A 23 -3.47 -2.63 -13.43
C GLN A 23 -4.60 -2.35 -14.43
N GLN A 24 -5.81 -2.01 -13.96
CA GLN A 24 -6.93 -1.62 -14.83
C GLN A 24 -7.60 -0.35 -14.31
N CYS A 25 -7.99 0.54 -15.23
CA CYS A 25 -8.80 1.70 -14.86
C CYS A 25 -10.17 1.30 -14.33
N ILE A 26 -10.55 1.90 -13.19
CA ILE A 26 -11.84 1.64 -12.53
C ILE A 26 -13.04 2.14 -13.33
N MET A 27 -12.84 3.06 -14.28
CA MET A 27 -13.90 3.57 -15.13
C MET A 27 -14.21 2.57 -16.24
N ALA A 28 -15.45 2.07 -16.27
CA ALA A 28 -15.92 1.09 -17.25
C ALA A 28 -15.71 1.55 -18.71
N ASP A 29 -15.98 2.83 -19.00
CA ASP A 29 -15.80 3.40 -20.35
C ASP A 29 -14.32 3.45 -20.79
N CYS A 30 -13.40 3.49 -19.83
CA CYS A 30 -11.96 3.50 -20.11
C CYS A 30 -11.40 2.08 -20.16
N ALA A 31 -11.59 1.32 -19.08
CA ALA A 31 -11.14 -0.06 -18.87
C ALA A 31 -9.68 -0.35 -19.30
N ALA A 32 -8.84 0.69 -19.40
CA ALA A 32 -7.50 0.56 -19.94
C ALA A 32 -6.63 -0.27 -18.99
N THR A 33 -5.90 -1.24 -19.55
CA THR A 33 -5.05 -2.16 -18.79
C THR A 33 -3.57 -1.86 -18.98
N PHE A 34 -2.80 -1.95 -17.90
CA PHE A 34 -1.37 -1.66 -17.85
C PHE A 34 -0.61 -2.80 -17.15
N SER A 35 0.66 -2.95 -17.48
CA SER A 35 1.54 -3.91 -16.81
C SER A 35 1.77 -3.55 -15.34
N LEU A 36 2.39 -4.46 -14.58
CA LEU A 36 2.81 -4.20 -13.20
C LEU A 36 4.25 -3.71 -13.10
N GLU A 37 4.92 -3.35 -14.21
CA GLU A 37 6.33 -2.96 -14.18
C GLU A 37 6.54 -1.50 -13.73
N GLU A 38 5.45 -0.77 -13.53
CA GLU A 38 5.44 0.61 -13.06
C GLU A 38 4.30 0.79 -12.06
N MET A 39 4.47 1.70 -11.11
CA MET A 39 3.37 2.13 -10.23
C MET A 39 2.74 3.38 -10.84
N LEU A 40 1.48 3.25 -11.25
CA LEU A 40 0.73 4.33 -11.86
C LEU A 40 -0.24 4.93 -10.82
N PRO A 41 -0.06 6.20 -10.41
CA PRO A 41 -0.95 6.83 -9.43
C PRO A 41 -2.32 7.22 -10.01
N ALA A 42 -2.46 7.16 -11.34
CA ALA A 42 -3.68 7.45 -12.09
C ALA A 42 -3.56 6.83 -13.49
N CYS A 43 -4.70 6.55 -14.11
CA CYS A 43 -4.82 6.04 -15.46
C CYS A 43 -4.22 7.05 -16.46
N PRO A 44 -3.21 6.68 -17.25
CA PRO A 44 -2.62 7.55 -18.27
C PRO A 44 -3.60 8.01 -19.35
N LYS A 45 -4.71 7.29 -19.58
CA LYS A 45 -5.69 7.65 -20.62
C LYS A 45 -6.74 8.66 -20.18
N CYS A 46 -7.20 8.60 -18.93
CA CYS A 46 -8.35 9.39 -18.47
C CYS A 46 -8.15 10.04 -17.09
N GLY A 47 -7.03 9.81 -16.42
CA GLY A 47 -6.71 10.39 -15.11
C GLY A 47 -7.42 9.77 -13.90
N ASN A 48 -8.32 8.79 -14.10
CA ASN A 48 -9.02 8.10 -13.01
C ASN A 48 -8.13 7.10 -12.27
N LEU A 49 -8.60 6.57 -11.13
CA LEU A 49 -7.87 5.57 -10.36
C LEU A 49 -7.70 4.25 -11.13
N LEU A 50 -6.72 3.48 -10.69
CA LEU A 50 -6.45 2.12 -11.15
C LEU A 50 -6.73 1.14 -10.01
N ASP A 51 -7.05 -0.10 -10.37
CA ASP A 51 -7.14 -1.25 -9.47
C ASP A 51 -6.20 -2.35 -9.98
N VAL A 52 -5.80 -3.27 -9.11
CA VAL A 52 -5.02 -4.46 -9.48
C VAL A 52 -5.98 -5.63 -9.67
N LEU A 53 -6.12 -6.07 -10.92
CA LEU A 53 -6.99 -7.18 -11.29
C LEU A 53 -6.20 -8.43 -11.62
N TYR A 54 -6.89 -9.54 -11.47
CA TYR A 54 -6.37 -10.89 -11.58
C TYR A 54 -7.17 -11.66 -12.62
N ASP A 55 -6.46 -12.39 -13.48
CA ASP A 55 -7.05 -13.26 -14.50
C ASP A 55 -7.45 -14.58 -13.84
N TRP A 56 -8.63 -14.60 -13.22
CA TRP A 56 -9.12 -15.73 -12.43
C TRP A 56 -9.36 -16.99 -13.25
N ASP A 57 -9.56 -16.87 -14.57
CA ASP A 57 -9.67 -18.01 -15.48
C ASP A 57 -8.33 -18.75 -15.66
N ARG A 58 -7.22 -18.06 -15.39
CA ARG A 58 -5.84 -18.58 -15.51
C ARG A 58 -5.13 -18.75 -14.18
N LEU A 59 -5.79 -18.38 -13.09
CA LEU A 59 -5.35 -18.59 -11.72
C LEU A 59 -6.16 -19.72 -11.10
N SER A 60 -5.62 -20.35 -10.07
CA SER A 60 -6.29 -21.45 -9.37
C SER A 60 -6.11 -21.27 -7.87
N PRO A 61 -6.72 -20.22 -7.28
CA PRO A 61 -6.64 -20.02 -5.84
C PRO A 61 -7.35 -21.18 -5.11
N PRO A 62 -6.96 -21.47 -3.86
CA PRO A 62 -7.69 -22.41 -3.03
C PRO A 62 -9.17 -22.04 -2.91
N THR A 63 -10.06 -23.01 -3.06
CA THR A 63 -11.52 -22.82 -3.03
C THR A 63 -12.11 -22.89 -1.61
N THR A 64 -11.30 -23.17 -0.59
CA THR A 64 -11.75 -23.32 0.80
C THR A 64 -10.91 -22.48 1.76
N LEU A 65 -11.56 -21.91 2.78
CA LEU A 65 -10.88 -21.17 3.84
C LEU A 65 -9.87 -22.04 4.62
N SER A 66 -10.19 -23.33 4.77
CA SER A 66 -9.32 -24.31 5.44
C SER A 66 -7.93 -24.42 4.82
N ALA A 67 -7.78 -24.10 3.53
CA ALA A 67 -6.47 -24.06 2.89
C ALA A 67 -5.57 -22.94 3.45
N PHE A 68 -6.16 -21.76 3.72
CA PHE A 68 -5.46 -20.64 4.34
C PHE A 68 -5.26 -20.85 5.83
N GLU A 69 -6.22 -21.50 6.52
CA GLU A 69 -6.10 -21.84 7.94
C GLU A 69 -4.91 -22.76 8.22
N ARG A 70 -4.65 -23.76 7.36
CA ARG A 70 -3.48 -24.65 7.52
C ARG A 70 -2.16 -23.89 7.54
N LYS A 71 -2.02 -22.84 6.73
CA LYS A 71 -0.81 -22.00 6.71
C LYS A 71 -0.55 -21.32 8.06
N TRP A 72 -1.58 -21.10 8.88
CA TRP A 72 -1.41 -20.55 10.23
C TRP A 72 -0.56 -21.42 11.16
N ALA A 73 -0.46 -22.73 10.87
CA ALA A 73 0.40 -23.64 11.61
C ALA A 73 1.90 -23.46 11.28
N GLU A 74 2.22 -22.86 10.13
CA GLU A 74 3.59 -22.72 9.60
C GLU A 74 4.21 -21.36 9.93
N ARG A 75 4.13 -20.93 11.20
CA ARG A 75 4.56 -19.57 11.61
C ARG A 75 6.05 -19.28 11.48
N SER A 76 6.88 -20.30 11.26
CA SER A 76 8.29 -20.12 10.91
C SER A 76 8.50 -19.63 9.47
N ASN A 77 7.50 -19.79 8.60
CA ASN A 77 7.50 -19.22 7.25
C ASN A 77 6.98 -17.77 7.30
N PRO A 78 7.78 -16.75 6.93
CA PRO A 78 7.36 -15.35 6.97
C PRO A 78 6.07 -15.05 6.20
N ALA A 79 5.88 -15.69 5.03
CA ALA A 79 4.67 -15.50 4.23
C ALA A 79 3.43 -16.06 4.93
N CYS A 80 3.58 -17.14 5.71
CA CYS A 80 2.47 -17.74 6.46
C CYS A 80 2.18 -16.99 7.77
N LEU A 81 3.23 -16.43 8.39
CA LEU A 81 3.14 -15.56 9.57
C LEU A 81 2.37 -14.27 9.25
N SER A 82 2.69 -13.61 8.13
CA SER A 82 1.95 -12.44 7.65
C SER A 82 0.46 -12.73 7.49
N GLY A 83 -0.37 -11.87 8.07
CA GLY A 83 -1.82 -11.86 7.87
C GLY A 83 -2.26 -11.45 6.47
N VAL A 84 -1.35 -10.88 5.66
CA VAL A 84 -1.60 -10.54 4.25
C VAL A 84 -1.10 -11.67 3.35
N TRP A 85 0.19 -12.04 3.44
CA TRP A 85 0.79 -13.02 2.54
C TRP A 85 0.36 -14.46 2.79
N ARG A 86 -0.29 -14.76 3.93
CA ARG A 86 -0.96 -16.04 4.11
C ARG A 86 -1.99 -16.27 3.00
N PHE A 87 -2.58 -15.19 2.49
CA PHE A 87 -3.53 -15.15 1.38
C PHE A 87 -2.86 -14.85 0.03
N HIS A 88 -1.56 -15.09 -0.13
CA HIS A 88 -0.82 -14.83 -1.37
C HIS A 88 -1.47 -15.41 -2.63
N ASP A 89 -2.12 -16.58 -2.53
CA ASP A 89 -2.83 -17.20 -3.66
C ASP A 89 -3.98 -16.32 -4.21
N LEU A 90 -4.50 -15.38 -3.41
CA LEU A 90 -5.50 -14.39 -3.79
C LEU A 90 -4.87 -13.07 -4.25
N LEU A 91 -3.57 -12.85 -3.99
CA LEU A 91 -2.81 -11.66 -4.34
C LEU A 91 -1.50 -12.00 -5.08
N PRO A 92 -1.50 -12.86 -6.13
CA PRO A 92 -0.26 -13.37 -6.75
C PRO A 92 0.40 -12.37 -7.72
N PHE A 93 0.43 -11.08 -7.36
CA PHE A 93 1.04 -10.03 -8.17
C PHE A 93 2.58 -9.98 -8.04
N ALA A 94 3.16 -10.78 -7.15
CA ALA A 94 4.60 -11.00 -7.03
C ALA A 94 4.90 -12.45 -6.62
N PRO A 95 6.08 -13.00 -6.93
CA PRO A 95 6.55 -14.26 -6.35
C PRO A 95 6.61 -14.20 -4.81
N VAL A 96 6.33 -15.31 -4.13
CA VAL A 96 6.32 -15.38 -2.65
C VAL A 96 7.66 -14.97 -2.03
N ASP A 97 8.78 -15.34 -2.65
CA ASP A 97 10.13 -14.99 -2.20
C ASP A 97 10.47 -13.50 -2.34
N GLN A 98 9.67 -12.77 -3.11
CA GLN A 98 9.77 -11.32 -3.26
C GLN A 98 8.84 -10.56 -2.31
N CYS A 99 7.88 -11.24 -1.67
CA CYS A 99 6.99 -10.62 -0.68
C CYS A 99 7.78 -10.00 0.47
N VAL A 100 7.46 -8.75 0.78
CA VAL A 100 8.06 -7.97 1.87
C VAL A 100 7.11 -7.98 3.04
N THR A 101 7.52 -8.52 4.19
CA THR A 101 6.68 -8.56 5.39
C THR A 101 7.49 -8.26 6.64
N ILE A 102 6.82 -7.70 7.64
CA ILE A 102 7.34 -7.52 9.00
C ILE A 102 6.45 -8.22 10.03
N GLY A 103 5.56 -9.12 9.59
CA GLY A 103 4.64 -9.88 10.43
C GLY A 103 3.27 -9.23 10.68
N GLU A 104 2.89 -8.24 9.87
CA GLU A 104 1.61 -7.52 9.90
C GLU A 104 0.37 -8.44 9.75
N GLY A 105 -0.81 -7.93 10.06
CA GLY A 105 -2.12 -8.57 9.81
C GLY A 105 -2.52 -9.69 10.79
N GLN A 106 -1.77 -9.89 11.86
CA GLN A 106 -2.05 -10.90 12.90
C GLN A 106 -2.85 -10.34 14.08
N THR A 107 -3.88 -9.57 13.77
CA THR A 107 -4.60 -8.74 14.73
C THR A 107 -5.75 -9.49 15.39
N LEU A 108 -6.04 -9.13 16.65
CA LEU A 108 -7.05 -9.79 17.46
C LEU A 108 -8.46 -9.47 16.96
N LEU A 109 -9.28 -10.50 16.76
CA LEU A 109 -10.74 -10.39 16.62
C LEU A 109 -11.39 -10.66 17.99
N HIS A 110 -11.82 -9.60 18.68
CA HIS A 110 -12.33 -9.69 20.04
C HIS A 110 -13.86 -9.61 20.08
N CYS A 111 -14.52 -10.63 20.63
CA CYS A 111 -15.96 -10.56 20.93
C CYS A 111 -16.20 -9.57 22.07
N SER A 112 -17.03 -8.54 21.84
CA SER A 112 -17.25 -7.46 22.81
C SER A 112 -18.72 -7.33 23.19
N ASP A 113 -19.15 -8.16 24.15
CA ASP A 113 -20.54 -8.15 24.65
C ASP A 113 -20.91 -6.85 25.37
N GLY A 114 -19.93 -6.16 25.97
CA GLY A 114 -20.14 -4.88 26.63
C GLY A 114 -20.58 -3.79 25.64
N VAL A 115 -19.82 -3.64 24.54
CA VAL A 115 -20.17 -2.72 23.45
C VAL A 115 -21.45 -3.21 22.76
N GLY A 116 -21.57 -4.52 22.51
CA GLY A 116 -22.77 -5.13 21.93
C GLY A 116 -24.03 -4.74 22.68
N ARG A 117 -24.03 -4.86 24.01
CA ARG A 117 -25.15 -4.46 24.87
C ARG A 117 -25.45 -2.96 24.76
N PHE A 118 -24.44 -2.11 24.74
CA PHE A 118 -24.60 -0.66 24.61
C PHE A 118 -25.30 -0.27 23.30
N VAL A 119 -25.03 -0.98 22.20
CA VAL A 119 -25.64 -0.71 20.88
C VAL A 119 -26.88 -1.58 20.58
N GLY A 120 -27.38 -2.36 21.55
CA GLY A 120 -28.58 -3.18 21.38
C GLY A 120 -28.40 -4.51 20.62
N MET A 121 -27.17 -5.02 20.52
CA MET A 121 -26.85 -6.31 19.91
C MET A 121 -26.91 -7.47 20.92
N LYS A 122 -27.23 -8.66 20.42
CA LYS A 122 -27.21 -9.90 21.21
C LYS A 122 -25.76 -10.27 21.61
N PRO A 123 -25.55 -10.95 22.75
CA PRO A 123 -24.25 -11.49 23.11
C PRO A 123 -23.67 -12.38 21.99
N GLY A 124 -22.35 -12.32 21.79
CA GLY A 124 -21.66 -13.08 20.75
C GLY A 124 -21.82 -12.56 19.33
N CYS A 125 -22.52 -11.43 19.11
CA CYS A 125 -22.81 -10.91 17.77
C CYS A 125 -21.97 -9.67 17.38
N LEU A 126 -21.25 -9.05 18.32
CA LEU A 126 -20.39 -7.90 18.04
C LEU A 126 -18.93 -8.28 18.25
N PHE A 127 -18.11 -8.06 17.22
CA PHE A 127 -16.68 -8.29 17.24
C PHE A 127 -15.92 -7.01 16.88
N LEU A 128 -14.77 -6.81 17.50
CA LEU A 128 -13.86 -5.70 17.24
C LEU A 128 -12.55 -6.27 16.68
N GLN A 129 -12.17 -5.82 15.49
CA GLN A 129 -10.86 -6.14 14.89
C GLN A 129 -9.82 -5.09 15.34
N TYR A 130 -8.86 -5.50 16.16
CA TYR A 130 -7.86 -4.58 16.74
C TYR A 130 -6.67 -4.35 15.83
N GLU A 131 -6.91 -3.61 14.74
CA GLU A 131 -5.90 -3.26 13.74
C GLU A 131 -4.75 -2.37 14.27
N GLY A 132 -4.95 -1.77 15.46
CA GLY A 132 -3.90 -1.04 16.17
C GLY A 132 -2.81 -1.93 16.77
N MET A 133 -2.96 -3.26 16.72
CA MET A 133 -1.94 -4.22 17.17
C MET A 133 -0.95 -4.62 16.05
N ASN A 134 -1.07 -4.02 14.87
CA ASN A 134 -0.04 -4.11 13.84
C ASN A 134 1.27 -3.44 14.27
N PRO A 135 2.43 -3.79 13.68
CA PRO A 135 3.75 -3.29 14.08
C PRO A 135 3.88 -1.76 14.22
N SER A 136 3.30 -0.96 13.31
CA SER A 136 3.30 0.51 13.39
C SER A 136 2.20 1.07 14.30
N GLY A 137 1.35 0.20 14.83
CA GLY A 137 0.16 0.54 15.58
C GLY A 137 -1.03 0.94 14.69
N SER A 138 -1.12 0.40 13.48
CA SER A 138 -2.16 0.78 12.51
C SER A 138 -2.39 -0.26 11.39
N PHE A 139 -3.62 -0.35 10.89
CA PHE A 139 -4.01 -1.14 9.70
C PHE A 139 -3.23 -0.81 8.42
N LYS A 140 -2.53 0.34 8.39
CA LYS A 140 -1.73 0.78 7.24
C LYS A 140 -0.63 -0.20 6.88
N ASP A 141 -0.18 -1.02 7.84
CA ASP A 141 0.84 -2.03 7.59
C ASP A 141 0.37 -3.09 6.58
N ASN A 142 -0.92 -3.45 6.58
CA ASN A 142 -1.49 -4.44 5.66
C ASN A 142 -1.41 -4.00 4.18
N GLY A 143 -1.57 -2.70 3.90
CA GLY A 143 -1.39 -2.15 2.55
C GLY A 143 0.07 -1.85 2.25
N MET A 144 0.85 -1.44 3.26
CA MET A 144 2.26 -1.10 3.10
C MET A 144 3.09 -2.30 2.66
N THR A 145 2.81 -3.49 3.20
CA THR A 145 3.48 -4.73 2.79
C THR A 145 3.31 -5.03 1.30
N ALA A 146 2.09 -4.88 0.78
CA ALA A 146 1.78 -5.12 -0.62
C ALA A 146 2.41 -4.06 -1.53
N ALA A 147 2.32 -2.78 -1.14
CA ALA A 147 2.99 -1.68 -1.83
C ALA A 147 4.53 -1.85 -1.85
N PHE A 148 5.16 -2.27 -0.75
CA PHE A 148 6.60 -2.52 -0.69
C PHE A 148 7.04 -3.74 -1.51
N THR A 149 6.18 -4.75 -1.60
CA THR A 149 6.43 -5.91 -2.46
C THR A 149 6.45 -5.51 -3.93
N HIS A 150 5.49 -4.68 -4.35
CA HIS A 150 5.51 -4.11 -5.70
C HIS A 150 6.71 -3.20 -5.92
N ALA A 151 7.01 -2.31 -4.96
CA ALA A 151 8.17 -1.42 -5.03
C ALA A 151 9.50 -2.20 -5.18
N ARG A 152 9.67 -3.30 -4.43
CA ARG A 152 10.82 -4.21 -4.56
C ARG A 152 10.87 -4.84 -5.95
N ARG A 153 9.73 -5.30 -6.47
CA ARG A 153 9.62 -5.91 -7.81
C ARG A 153 10.11 -4.96 -8.91
N ILE A 154 9.77 -3.68 -8.83
CA ILE A 154 10.16 -2.67 -9.83
C ILE A 154 11.50 -1.99 -9.53
N GLY A 155 12.24 -2.45 -8.52
CA GLY A 155 13.57 -1.93 -8.18
C GLY A 155 13.58 -0.53 -7.57
N ALA A 156 12.49 -0.10 -6.92
CA ALA A 156 12.45 1.19 -6.25
C ALA A 156 13.46 1.25 -5.09
N THR A 157 14.17 2.37 -4.98
CA THR A 157 15.17 2.62 -3.91
C THR A 157 14.73 3.69 -2.92
N ARG A 158 13.61 4.35 -3.20
CA ARG A 158 13.03 5.43 -2.41
C ARG A 158 11.52 5.32 -2.43
N ALA A 159 10.90 5.52 -1.28
CA ALA A 159 9.47 5.60 -1.16
C ALA A 159 9.07 6.87 -0.42
N ALA A 160 7.96 7.47 -0.83
CA ALA A 160 7.45 8.69 -0.23
C ALA A 160 5.97 8.68 0.03
N CYS A 161 5.59 9.48 1.02
CA CYS A 161 4.21 9.86 1.23
C CYS A 161 4.09 11.33 1.63
N ALA A 162 2.93 11.91 1.33
CA ALA A 162 2.52 13.18 1.94
C ALA A 162 1.47 12.89 3.03
N SER A 163 1.95 12.77 4.27
CA SER A 163 1.12 12.48 5.43
C SER A 163 1.92 12.76 6.71
N THR A 164 1.22 13.18 7.76
CA THR A 164 1.77 13.27 9.13
C THR A 164 1.25 12.16 10.05
N GLY A 165 0.53 11.18 9.50
CA GLY A 165 -0.24 10.19 10.27
C GLY A 165 0.27 8.75 10.15
N ASN A 166 -0.65 7.79 10.24
CA ASN A 166 -0.28 6.37 10.24
C ASN A 166 0.45 5.90 8.97
N THR A 167 0.17 6.51 7.81
CA THR A 167 0.85 6.15 6.55
C THR A 167 2.35 6.45 6.63
N SER A 168 2.74 7.61 7.18
CA SER A 168 4.14 7.99 7.30
C SER A 168 4.89 7.14 8.32
N ALA A 169 4.24 6.80 9.44
CA ALA A 169 4.80 5.89 10.43
C ALA A 169 5.03 4.48 9.85
N SER A 170 4.03 3.92 9.16
CA SER A 170 4.14 2.61 8.49
C SER A 170 5.21 2.62 7.40
N LEU A 171 5.25 3.63 6.53
CA LEU A 171 6.28 3.79 5.50
C LEU A 171 7.68 3.82 6.11
N ALA A 172 7.89 4.65 7.14
CA ALA A 172 9.17 4.79 7.80
C ALA A 172 9.61 3.48 8.46
N LEU A 173 8.70 2.80 9.17
CA LEU A 173 8.95 1.49 9.77
C LEU A 173 9.38 0.47 8.72
N TYR A 174 8.64 0.33 7.62
CA TYR A 174 8.98 -0.63 6.57
C TYR A 174 10.33 -0.30 5.91
N CYS A 175 10.62 0.97 5.62
CA CYS A 175 11.94 1.37 5.13
C CYS A 175 13.07 1.01 6.11
N SER A 176 12.86 1.29 7.40
CA SER A 176 13.86 1.08 8.46
C SER A 176 14.14 -0.41 8.71
N VAL A 177 13.09 -1.22 8.85
CA VAL A 177 13.20 -2.65 9.17
C VAL A 177 13.71 -3.46 7.99
N THR A 178 13.25 -3.16 6.77
CA THR A 178 13.61 -3.95 5.59
C THR A 178 14.92 -3.50 4.95
N GLY A 179 15.32 -2.24 5.15
CA GLY A 179 16.51 -1.65 4.52
C GLY A 179 16.42 -1.50 2.99
N PHE A 180 15.27 -1.78 2.37
CA PHE A 180 15.13 -1.79 0.91
C PHE A 180 15.04 -0.40 0.28
N MET A 181 14.42 0.55 0.98
CA MET A 181 14.16 1.88 0.46
C MET A 181 14.45 2.96 1.49
N LYS A 182 14.77 4.15 1.02
CA LYS A 182 14.81 5.35 1.87
C LYS A 182 13.42 5.97 1.96
N ALA A 183 12.96 6.26 3.17
CA ALA A 183 11.70 6.95 3.40
C ALA A 183 11.85 8.47 3.24
N VAL A 184 10.98 9.09 2.45
CA VAL A 184 10.83 10.54 2.34
C VAL A 184 9.40 10.93 2.70
N ILE A 185 9.24 11.80 3.70
CA ILE A 185 7.92 12.21 4.18
C ILE A 185 7.76 13.69 3.94
N PHE A 186 6.71 14.03 3.20
CA PHE A 186 6.33 15.40 2.93
C PHE A 186 5.25 15.84 3.92
N VAL A 187 5.50 16.95 4.60
CA VAL A 187 4.61 17.52 5.61
C VAL A 187 4.20 18.92 5.18
N GLY A 188 2.90 19.22 5.19
CA GLY A 188 2.42 20.58 4.97
C GLY A 188 2.63 21.47 6.21
N SER A 189 2.58 22.80 6.04
CA SER A 189 2.69 23.79 7.12
C SER A 189 1.51 23.82 8.11
N GLY A 190 0.48 22.99 7.90
CA GLY A 190 -0.74 22.93 8.72
C GLY A 190 -0.64 22.06 9.97
N LYS A 191 -1.76 21.41 10.35
CA LYS A 191 -1.84 20.58 11.56
C LYS A 191 -0.96 19.32 11.44
N ILE A 192 0.08 19.26 12.27
CA ILE A 192 0.99 18.12 12.36
C ILE A 192 0.58 17.23 13.55
N ALA A 193 0.33 15.95 13.28
CA ALA A 193 0.13 14.95 14.33
C ALA A 193 1.48 14.50 14.90
N MET A 194 2.03 15.27 15.85
CA MET A 194 3.40 15.10 16.36
C MET A 194 3.73 13.68 16.82
N GLY A 195 2.81 12.97 17.49
CA GLY A 195 3.07 11.60 17.95
C GLY A 195 3.22 10.56 16.83
N LYS A 196 2.63 10.81 15.65
CA LYS A 196 2.80 9.93 14.48
C LYS A 196 3.98 10.36 13.62
N LEU A 197 4.27 11.65 13.61
CA LEU A 197 5.50 12.14 13.00
C LEU A 197 6.74 11.69 13.79
N SER A 198 6.68 11.64 15.12
CA SER A 198 7.81 11.17 15.95
C SER A 198 8.19 9.74 15.61
N GLN A 199 7.23 8.83 15.45
CA GLN A 199 7.50 7.45 14.99
C GLN A 199 8.30 7.45 13.68
N ALA A 200 7.88 8.26 12.71
CA ALA A 200 8.58 8.34 11.44
C ALA A 200 10.00 8.90 11.55
N LEU A 201 10.21 9.90 12.41
CA LEU A 201 11.53 10.46 12.71
C LEU A 201 12.42 9.43 13.43
N ASP A 202 11.88 8.69 14.40
CA ASP A 202 12.59 7.65 15.15
C ASP A 202 13.05 6.51 14.22
N TYR A 203 12.25 6.16 13.21
CA TYR A 203 12.62 5.20 12.16
C TYR A 203 13.59 5.77 11.11
N GLY A 204 14.01 7.03 11.24
CA GLY A 204 15.05 7.65 10.40
C GLY A 204 14.54 8.18 9.05
N ALA A 205 13.25 8.47 8.91
CA ALA A 205 12.72 9.00 7.66
C ALA A 205 13.16 10.45 7.41
N LEU A 206 13.53 10.75 6.17
CA LEU A 206 13.80 12.12 5.73
C LEU A 206 12.49 12.90 5.67
N THR A 207 12.27 13.77 6.64
CA THR A 207 11.05 14.58 6.72
C THR A 207 11.30 15.97 6.14
N LEU A 208 10.51 16.35 5.14
CA LEU A 208 10.59 17.63 4.45
C LEU A 208 9.28 18.39 4.65
N GLN A 209 9.37 19.56 5.28
CA GLN A 209 8.24 20.46 5.40
C GLN A 209 8.13 21.31 4.13
N ILE A 210 6.95 21.30 3.50
CA ILE A 210 6.65 22.11 2.33
C ILE A 210 5.86 23.34 2.78
N ALA A 211 6.37 24.53 2.45
CA ALA A 211 5.65 25.78 2.62
C ALA A 211 4.63 25.97 1.49
N GLY A 212 3.38 26.26 1.85
CA GLY A 212 2.28 26.48 0.90
C GLY A 212 0.98 25.80 1.35
N ASP A 213 -0.05 25.89 0.51
CA ASP A 213 -1.27 25.09 0.71
C ASP A 213 -1.01 23.60 0.40
N PHE A 214 -1.92 22.74 0.86
CA PHE A 214 -1.76 21.29 0.74
C PHE A 214 -1.73 20.81 -0.72
N ASP A 215 -2.46 21.49 -1.60
CA ASP A 215 -2.62 21.10 -3.00
C ASP A 215 -1.38 21.44 -3.83
N ASP A 216 -0.79 22.61 -3.62
CA ASP A 216 0.49 23.02 -4.19
C ASP A 216 1.62 22.11 -3.73
N ALA A 217 1.64 21.77 -2.43
CA ALA A 217 2.58 20.82 -1.89
C ALA A 217 2.44 19.44 -2.54
N MET A 218 1.20 18.97 -2.74
CA MET A 218 0.94 17.67 -3.35
C MET A 218 1.29 17.61 -4.84
N SER A 219 1.02 18.69 -5.58
CA SER A 219 1.44 18.82 -6.98
C SER A 219 2.97 18.72 -7.11
N ARG A 220 3.71 19.44 -6.25
CA ARG A 220 5.18 19.37 -6.21
C ARG A 220 5.69 18.00 -5.84
N VAL A 221 5.10 17.33 -4.86
CA VAL A 221 5.50 15.96 -4.47
C VAL A 221 5.30 14.98 -5.62
N ARG A 222 4.18 15.09 -6.36
CA ARG A 222 3.95 14.24 -7.54
C ARG A 222 4.99 14.51 -8.63
N GLN A 223 5.30 15.77 -8.89
CA GLN A 223 6.34 16.13 -9.86
C GLN A 223 7.71 15.57 -9.45
N ILE A 224 8.17 15.87 -8.24
CA ILE A 224 9.45 15.42 -7.70
C ILE A 224 9.55 13.89 -7.71
N SER A 225 8.46 13.21 -7.36
CA SER A 225 8.47 11.75 -7.31
C SER A 225 8.58 11.14 -8.69
N ARG A 226 7.99 11.76 -9.72
CA ARG A 226 8.16 11.32 -11.12
C ARG A 226 9.58 11.55 -11.61
N GLU A 227 10.13 12.74 -11.37
CA GLU A 227 11.48 13.11 -11.83
C GLU A 227 12.60 12.30 -11.13
N MET A 228 12.42 11.97 -9.85
CA MET A 228 13.41 11.25 -9.05
C MET A 228 13.14 9.75 -8.91
N GLY A 229 12.13 9.19 -9.58
CA GLY A 229 11.77 7.78 -9.48
C GLY A 229 11.40 7.33 -8.07
N ILE A 230 10.69 8.18 -7.32
CA ILE A 230 10.26 7.87 -5.95
C ILE A 230 8.92 7.14 -5.98
N TYR A 231 8.86 6.00 -5.29
CA TYR A 231 7.66 5.21 -5.15
C TYR A 231 6.65 5.87 -4.19
N LEU A 232 5.51 6.33 -4.71
CA LEU A 232 4.47 6.96 -3.87
C LEU A 232 3.59 5.91 -3.20
N VAL A 233 3.43 5.98 -1.88
CA VAL A 233 2.57 5.08 -1.07
C VAL A 233 1.30 5.74 -0.53
N ASN A 234 0.84 6.81 -1.19
CA ASN A 234 -0.41 7.50 -0.87
C ASN A 234 -1.66 6.67 -1.22
N SER A 235 -2.86 7.15 -0.86
CA SER A 235 -4.14 6.47 -1.11
C SER A 235 -4.48 6.16 -2.56
N VAL A 236 -3.71 6.70 -3.50
CA VAL A 236 -3.88 6.47 -4.94
C VAL A 236 -3.04 5.30 -5.45
N ASN A 237 -2.19 4.71 -4.61
CA ASN A 237 -1.41 3.53 -4.98
C ASN A 237 -2.34 2.31 -4.97
N PRO A 238 -2.50 1.59 -6.09
CA PRO A 238 -3.48 0.50 -6.19
C PRO A 238 -3.05 -0.78 -5.46
N PHE A 239 -1.81 -0.87 -4.98
CA PHE A 239 -1.30 -2.02 -4.23
C PHE A 239 -1.54 -1.94 -2.72
N ARG A 240 -2.20 -0.89 -2.20
CA ARG A 240 -2.45 -0.70 -0.76
C ARG A 240 -3.94 -0.58 -0.44
#